data_AF-A0A832UMF0-F1
#
_entry.id   AF-A0A832UMF0-F1
#
_cell.length_a   1.000
_cell.length_b   1.000
_cell.length_c   1.000
_cell.angle_alpha   90.00
_cell.angle_beta   90.00
_cell.angle_gamma   90.00
#
_symmetry.space_group_name_H-M   'P 1'
#
loop_
_entity.id
_entity.type
_entity.pdbx_description
1 polymer ?
#
loop_
_entity_poly.entity_id
_entity_poly.type
_entity_poly.pdbx_seq_one_letter_code
_entity_poly.pdbx_strand_id
1 'polypeptide(L)'
;MDEYLVLLKLNSGKILDTLGAVRNLPDTPLPGVNLRYAMNIFGAWDVGLWINAEDSNQALEFVQKKVKDMAGVIEIYTVPTFPHGNSSKNTNAQPAKKAEEQKQPVKA
;
A
#
# COMPACT_ATOMS: atom_id res chain seq x y z
N MET A 1 -3.24 2.65 -7.32
CA MET A 1 -2.90 2.42 -5.91
C MET A 1 -2.21 1.08 -5.84
N ASP A 2 -0.99 1.09 -5.32
CA ASP A 2 -0.20 -0.11 -5.14
C ASP A 2 -0.64 -0.82 -3.86
N GLU A 3 -0.53 -2.14 -3.88
CA GLU A 3 -0.95 -3.00 -2.77
C GLU A 3 0.27 -3.35 -1.90
N TYR A 4 0.05 -3.36 -0.60
CA TYR A 4 1.09 -3.71 0.37
C TYR A 4 0.52 -4.64 1.43
N LEU A 5 1.31 -5.66 1.80
CA LEU A 5 1.07 -6.48 2.97
C LEU A 5 2.00 -6.01 4.09
N VAL A 6 1.44 -5.56 5.20
CA VAL A 6 2.19 -5.17 6.40
C VAL A 6 2.03 -6.27 7.45
N LEU A 7 3.14 -6.92 7.82
CA LEU A 7 3.17 -7.95 8.85
C LEU A 7 3.64 -7.33 10.16
N LEU A 8 2.92 -7.66 11.24
CA LEU A 8 3.21 -7.16 12.58
C LEU A 8 3.55 -8.33 13.51
N LYS A 9 4.64 -8.15 14.25
CA LYS A 9 4.91 -8.92 15.45
C LYS A 9 4.45 -8.13 16.65
N LEU A 10 3.75 -8.78 17.57
CA LEU A 10 3.16 -8.17 18.75
C LEU A 10 3.85 -8.66 20.03
N ASN A 11 3.88 -7.78 21.02
CA ASN A 11 4.25 -8.12 22.40
C ASN A 11 3.14 -8.99 23.00
N SER A 12 3.51 -10.17 23.50
CA SER A 12 2.55 -11.13 24.09
C SER A 12 1.76 -10.55 25.26
N GLY A 13 2.36 -9.66 26.06
CA GLY A 13 1.70 -9.01 27.18
C GLY A 13 0.69 -7.92 26.80
N LYS A 14 0.62 -7.53 25.52
CA LYS A 14 -0.29 -6.48 25.02
C LYS A 14 -1.17 -6.94 23.86
N ILE A 15 -1.14 -8.23 23.53
CA ILE A 15 -1.72 -8.74 22.28
C ILE A 15 -3.21 -8.43 22.12
N LEU A 16 -4.01 -8.57 23.19
CA LEU A 16 -5.45 -8.32 23.13
C LEU A 16 -5.75 -6.84 22.88
N ASP A 17 -5.04 -5.94 23.55
CA ASP A 17 -5.19 -4.49 23.39
C ASP A 17 -4.77 -4.06 21.99
N THR A 18 -3.62 -4.56 21.50
CA THR A 18 -3.14 -4.25 20.16
C THR A 18 -4.09 -4.76 19.08
N LEU A 19 -4.61 -5.99 19.22
CA LEU A 19 -5.61 -6.52 18.28
C LEU A 19 -6.90 -5.70 18.29
N GLY A 20 -7.33 -5.21 19.45
CA GLY A 20 -8.44 -4.27 19.56
C GLY A 20 -8.17 -2.98 18.78
N ALA A 21 -6.98 -2.39 18.96
CA ALA A 21 -6.58 -1.18 18.25
C ALA A 21 -6.52 -1.38 16.73
N VAL A 22 -5.96 -2.49 16.25
CA VAL A 22 -5.91 -2.85 14.83
C VAL A 22 -7.32 -2.97 14.24
N ARG A 23 -8.23 -3.66 14.92
CA ARG A 23 -9.62 -3.87 14.44
C ARG A 23 -10.44 -2.59 14.39
N ASN A 24 -10.06 -1.59 15.17
CA ASN A 24 -10.69 -0.28 15.20
C ASN A 24 -10.05 0.74 14.26
N LEU A 25 -9.04 0.35 13.47
CA LEU A 25 -8.52 1.22 12.41
C LEU A 25 -9.64 1.53 11.41
N PRO A 26 -9.81 2.81 11.01
CA PRO A 26 -10.80 3.16 10.00
C PRO A 26 -10.36 2.64 8.62
N ASP A 27 -11.32 2.47 7.71
CA ASP A 27 -11.06 2.03 6.32
C ASP A 27 -10.05 2.93 5.60
N THR A 28 -10.01 4.23 5.94
CA THR A 28 -9.04 5.20 5.42
C THR A 28 -8.26 5.81 6.58
N PRO A 29 -7.19 5.14 7.08
CA PRO A 29 -6.44 5.60 8.25
C PRO A 29 -5.59 6.85 8.00
N LEU A 30 -5.27 7.13 6.73
CA LEU A 30 -4.57 8.33 6.26
C LEU A 30 -5.03 8.68 4.84
N PRO A 31 -4.92 9.95 4.41
CA PRO A 31 -5.10 10.33 3.02
C PRO A 31 -4.22 9.48 2.09
N GLY A 32 -4.81 8.94 1.02
CA GLY A 32 -4.12 8.10 0.05
C GLY A 32 -3.78 6.68 0.54
N VAL A 33 -4.29 6.25 1.70
CA VAL A 33 -4.13 4.87 2.20
C VAL A 33 -5.49 4.30 2.58
N ASN A 34 -5.83 3.16 2.00
CA ASN A 34 -7.03 2.40 2.33
C ASN A 34 -6.65 1.06 2.97
N LEU A 35 -7.16 0.78 4.16
CA LEU A 35 -7.08 -0.52 4.80
C LEU A 35 -8.16 -1.44 4.22
N ARG A 36 -7.75 -2.54 3.58
CA ARG A 36 -8.68 -3.51 2.96
C ARG A 36 -9.00 -4.65 3.89
N TYR A 37 -7.99 -5.15 4.60
CA TYR A 37 -8.13 -6.29 5.49
C TYR A 37 -7.15 -6.17 6.66
N ALA A 38 -7.61 -6.55 7.84
CA ALA A 38 -6.77 -6.95 8.96
C ALA A 38 -7.00 -8.44 9.22
N MET A 39 -5.92 -9.20 9.35
CA MET A 39 -5.97 -10.65 9.53
C MET A 39 -5.09 -11.07 10.70
N ASN A 40 -5.57 -12.04 11.48
CA ASN A 40 -4.74 -12.72 12.47
C ASN A 40 -3.86 -13.74 11.73
N ILE A 41 -2.60 -13.87 12.14
CA ILE A 41 -1.68 -14.86 11.59
C ILE A 41 -1.28 -15.81 12.71
N PHE A 42 -1.35 -17.12 12.42
CA PHE A 42 -0.77 -18.14 13.28
C PHE A 42 0.63 -18.47 12.75
N GLY A 43 1.67 -18.13 13.50
CA GLY A 43 3.05 -18.42 13.11
C GLY A 43 4.05 -17.38 13.62
N ALA A 44 5.05 -17.08 12.79
CA ALA A 44 6.09 -16.12 13.14
C ALA A 44 5.52 -14.70 13.33
N TRP A 45 4.59 -14.29 12.48
CA TRP A 45 3.87 -13.02 12.57
C TRP A 45 2.52 -13.22 13.25
N ASP A 46 1.99 -12.16 13.86
CA ASP A 46 0.74 -12.23 14.64
C ASP A 46 -0.43 -11.55 13.91
N VAL A 47 -0.15 -10.52 13.10
CA VAL A 47 -1.15 -9.76 12.34
C VAL A 47 -0.64 -9.42 10.94
N GLY A 48 -1.52 -9.47 9.95
CA GLY A 48 -1.33 -8.91 8.63
C GLY A 48 -2.31 -7.77 8.36
N LEU A 49 -1.84 -6.71 7.71
CA LEU A 49 -2.68 -5.62 7.18
C LEU A 49 -2.50 -5.57 5.67
N TRP A 50 -3.59 -5.69 4.93
CA TRP A 50 -3.60 -5.45 3.49
C TRP A 50 -4.05 -4.02 3.23
N ILE A 51 -3.17 -3.21 2.64
CA ILE A 51 -3.47 -1.82 2.32
C ILE A 51 -3.31 -1.55 0.82
N ASN A 52 -4.06 -0.57 0.34
CA ASN A 52 -3.83 0.05 -0.95
C ASN A 52 -3.35 1.48 -0.69
N ALA A 53 -2.18 1.85 -1.22
CA ALA A 53 -1.63 3.19 -1.10
C ALA A 53 -1.52 3.88 -2.46
N GLU A 54 -1.64 5.20 -2.52
CA GLU A 54 -1.47 5.98 -3.77
C GLU A 54 -0.07 5.83 -4.36
N ASP A 55 0.95 5.98 -3.51
CA ASP A 55 2.34 5.70 -3.82
C ASP A 55 3.11 5.16 -2.59
N SER A 56 4.40 4.89 -2.75
CA SER A 56 5.25 4.31 -1.71
C SER A 56 5.42 5.22 -0.49
N ASN A 57 5.30 6.55 -0.64
CA ASN A 57 5.45 7.48 0.46
C ASN A 57 4.26 7.42 1.41
N GLN A 58 3.02 7.29 0.92
CA GLN A 58 1.85 7.15 1.78
C GLN A 58 1.87 5.79 2.50
N ALA A 59 2.34 4.73 1.84
CA ALA A 59 2.55 3.43 2.51
C ALA A 59 3.56 3.55 3.65
N LEU A 60 4.71 4.20 3.41
CA LEU A 60 5.72 4.44 4.44
C LEU A 60 5.18 5.31 5.58
N GLU A 61 4.43 6.37 5.25
CA GLU A 61 3.84 7.28 6.23
C GLU A 61 2.82 6.55 7.13
N PHE A 62 1.98 5.69 6.55
CA PHE A 62 1.08 4.84 7.32
C PHE A 62 1.83 3.95 8.31
N VAL A 63 2.90 3.28 7.86
CA VAL A 63 3.72 2.44 8.72
C VAL A 63 4.34 3.26 9.85
N GLN A 64 4.94 4.41 9.53
CA GLN A 64 5.66 5.22 10.51
C GLN A 64 4.76 5.95 11.50
N LYS A 65 3.63 6.51 11.06
CA LYS A 65 2.77 7.38 11.88
C LYS A 65 1.58 6.68 12.53
N LYS A 66 1.16 5.52 12.01
CA LYS A 66 -0.02 4.80 12.53
C LYS A 66 0.35 3.46 13.12
N VAL A 67 1.15 2.67 12.41
CA VAL A 67 1.45 1.30 12.84
C VAL A 67 2.55 1.26 13.89
N LYS A 68 3.66 1.98 13.67
CA LYS A 68 4.82 1.98 14.59
C LYS A 68 4.49 2.51 15.98
N ASP A 69 3.58 3.47 16.07
CA ASP A 69 3.17 4.08 17.33
C ASP A 69 2.07 3.28 18.05
N MET A 70 1.58 2.19 17.46
CA MET A 70 0.58 1.35 18.07
C MET A 70 1.18 0.56 19.24
N ALA A 71 0.58 0.73 20.42
CA ALA A 71 1.03 0.05 21.62
C ALA A 71 1.06 -1.47 21.42
N GLY A 72 2.21 -2.09 21.70
CA GLY A 72 2.39 -3.53 21.62
C GLY A 72 2.91 -4.05 20.28
N VAL A 73 3.05 -3.21 19.25
CA VAL A 73 3.82 -3.58 18.04
C VAL A 73 5.30 -3.59 18.38
N ILE A 74 6.00 -4.70 18.08
CA ILE A 74 7.45 -4.85 18.34
C ILE A 74 8.28 -5.01 17.06
N GLU A 75 7.67 -5.48 15.97
CA GLU A 75 8.31 -5.59 14.67
C GLU A 75 7.30 -5.34 13.57
N ILE A 76 7.77 -4.72 12.48
CA ILE A 76 6.97 -4.43 11.29
C ILE A 76 7.77 -4.86 10.07
N TYR A 77 7.14 -5.63 9.19
CA TYR A 77 7.70 -6.01 7.89
C TYR A 77 6.72 -5.64 6.78
N THR A 78 7.09 -4.69 5.94
CA THR A 78 6.25 -4.19 4.85
C THR A 78 6.66 -4.82 3.54
N VAL A 79 5.70 -5.43 2.85
CA VAL A 79 5.88 -6.13 1.58
C VAL A 79 5.13 -5.37 0.49
N PRO A 80 5.83 -4.66 -0.41
CA PRO A 80 5.25 -4.19 -1.65
C PRO A 80 4.81 -5.40 -2.47
N THR A 81 3.56 -5.41 -2.93
CA THR A 81 3.06 -6.49 -3.78
C THR A 81 3.05 -6.04 -5.24
N PHE A 82 3.13 -7.02 -6.13
CA PHE A 82 3.00 -6.82 -7.56
C PHE A 82 1.92 -7.77 -8.06
N PRO A 83 1.11 -7.36 -9.05
CA PRO A 83 0.08 -8.22 -9.59
C PRO A 83 0.67 -9.56 -10.05
N HIS A 84 0.09 -10.67 -9.60
CA HIS A 84 0.46 -11.98 -10.10
C HIS A 84 -0.31 -12.29 -11.39
N GLY A 85 0.40 -12.66 -12.45
CA GLY A 85 -0.17 -12.85 -13.79
C GLY A 85 -0.19 -11.55 -14.63
N ASN A 86 -0.21 -11.69 -15.95
CA ASN A 86 -0.06 -10.64 -16.99
C ASN A 86 -1.08 -9.49 -16.87
N SER A 87 -0.97 -8.68 -15.83
CA SER A 87 -1.46 -7.32 -15.82
C SER A 87 -0.55 -6.59 -16.79
N SER A 88 -0.98 -6.51 -18.06
CA SER A 88 -0.33 -5.69 -19.08
C SER A 88 0.03 -4.36 -18.44
N LYS A 89 1.31 -4.00 -18.49
CA LYS A 89 1.77 -2.64 -18.23
C LYS A 89 1.11 -1.76 -19.29
N ASN A 90 -0.14 -1.36 -19.08
CA ASN A 90 -0.70 -0.19 -19.73
C ASN A 90 -0.13 1.01 -18.97
N THR A 91 1.18 1.23 -19.15
CA THR A 91 1.81 2.52 -18.92
C THR A 91 1.27 3.44 -20.01
N ASN A 92 0.04 3.91 -19.85
CA ASN A 92 -0.51 4.95 -20.71
C ASN A 92 0.26 6.24 -20.46
N ALA A 93 1.22 6.45 -21.36
CA ALA A 93 1.44 7.69 -22.08
C ALA A 93 1.47 8.98 -21.25
N GLN A 94 2.69 9.48 -21.04
CA GLN A 94 2.95 10.92 -21.16
C GLN A 94 2.22 11.46 -22.41
N PRO A 95 1.44 12.55 -22.32
CA PRO A 95 1.01 13.24 -23.53
C PRO A 95 2.23 13.98 -24.11
N ALA A 96 2.86 13.36 -25.12
CA ALA A 96 3.75 14.08 -26.01
C ALA A 96 2.94 15.17 -26.72
N LYS A 97 3.44 16.40 -26.58
CA LYS A 97 2.92 17.64 -27.13
C LYS A 97 2.47 17.47 -28.59
N LYS A 98 1.21 17.82 -28.87
CA LYS A 98 0.82 18.27 -30.21
C LYS A 98 1.59 19.55 -30.49
N ALA A 99 2.50 19.51 -31.45
CA ALA A 99 2.92 20.68 -32.21
C ALA A 99 2.85 20.30 -33.69
N GLU A 100 2.07 21.07 -34.43
CA GLU A 100 1.87 21.01 -35.87
C GLU A 100 3.18 21.18 -36.63
N GLU A 101 3.39 20.40 -37.70
CA GLU A 101 4.11 20.89 -38.87
C GLU A 101 3.48 20.31 -40.15
N GLN A 102 2.53 21.10 -40.68
CA GLN A 102 2.34 21.49 -42.08
C GLN A 102 2.64 20.48 -43.22
N LYS A 103 1.56 20.09 -43.94
CA LYS A 103 1.32 20.20 -45.40
C LYS A 103 2.60 20.34 -46.27
N GLN A 104 2.95 19.51 -47.27
CA GLN A 104 2.19 18.89 -48.38
C GLN A 104 3.13 17.94 -49.18
N PRO A 105 2.62 17.02 -50.03
CA PRO A 105 3.45 16.12 -50.85
C PRO A 105 3.88 16.78 -52.18
N VAL A 106 5.15 16.62 -52.55
CA VAL A 106 5.65 16.90 -53.90
C VAL A 106 5.20 15.76 -54.82
N LYS A 107 4.37 16.07 -55.82
CA LYS A 107 4.09 15.16 -56.95
C LYS A 107 5.24 15.21 -57.97
N ALA A 108 5.39 14.08 -58.67
CA ALA A 108 6.38 13.74 -59.69
C ALA A 108 6.65 14.82 -60.76
#